data_AF-A0A5K1GKK8-F1
#
_entry.id   AF-A0A5K1GKK8-F1
#
_cell.length_a   1.000
_cell.length_b   1.000
_cell.length_c   1.000
_cell.angle_alpha   90.00
_cell.angle_beta   90.00
_cell.angle_gamma   90.00
#
_symmetry.space_group_name_H-M   'P 1'
#
loop_
_entity.id
_entity.type
_entity.pdbx_description
1 polymer ?
#
loop_
_entity_poly.entity_id
_entity_poly.type
_entity_poly.pdbx_seq_one_letter_code
_entity_poly.pdbx_strand_id
1 'polypeptide(L)'
;DVLLRLTLDNVCMMALSVDLGSLKPSLPAIPFSRSFEDATEMSTLRFLMPTAVWKMMRFFDLGPERRLRRSVRQVQEFVAGVIAARKKELSRGEGAERTDLVSIFMRARDEDGQPHSDEFLRDMCISFILAGRDTSSVALSWFFWLLGQNPAVEERIVAEIHWVVGERRSSFGREEDEVGGQVVGVEDVRKMHYLHAAITETLRLYPPVSIDHKE
;
A
#
# COMPACT_ATOMS: atom_id res chain seq x y z
N ASP A 1 -5.70 -13.20 2.53
CA ASP A 1 -4.26 -13.39 2.27
C ASP A 1 -3.83 -12.78 0.93
N VAL A 2 -4.36 -13.26 -0.21
CA VAL A 2 -3.93 -12.79 -1.55
C VAL A 2 -4.06 -11.27 -1.73
N LEU A 3 -5.21 -10.67 -1.39
CA LEU A 3 -5.41 -9.22 -1.54
C LEU A 3 -4.52 -8.39 -0.60
N LEU A 4 -4.15 -8.93 0.56
CA LEU A 4 -3.26 -8.27 1.51
C LEU A 4 -1.81 -8.24 0.99
N ARG A 5 -1.38 -9.34 0.36
CA ARG A 5 -0.09 -9.45 -0.34
C ARG A 5 -0.04 -8.51 -1.55
N LEU A 6 -1.11 -8.46 -2.33
CA LEU A 6 -1.26 -7.54 -3.46
C LEU A 6 -1.13 -6.07 -3.04
N THR A 7 -1.86 -5.64 -2.01
CA THR A 7 -1.82 -4.25 -1.57
C THR A 7 -0.49 -3.91 -0.92
N LEU A 8 0.14 -4.85 -0.23
CA LEU A 8 1.52 -4.68 0.28
C LEU A 8 2.50 -4.44 -0.87
N ASP A 9 2.52 -5.30 -1.89
CA ASP A 9 3.42 -5.15 -3.04
C ASP A 9 3.15 -3.83 -3.78
N ASN A 10 1.88 -3.48 -4.03
CA ASN A 10 1.51 -2.23 -4.70
C ASN A 10 1.93 -0.99 -3.91
N VAL A 11 1.68 -0.94 -2.60
CA VAL A 11 2.02 0.22 -1.78
C VAL A 11 3.53 0.33 -1.60
N CYS A 12 4.25 -0.76 -1.44
CA CYS A 12 5.72 -0.74 -1.43
C CYS A 12 6.30 -0.31 -2.78
N MET A 13 5.69 -0.70 -3.89
CA MET A 13 6.08 -0.25 -5.22
C MET A 13 5.85 1.26 -5.38
N MET A 14 4.69 1.78 -4.97
CA MET A 14 4.38 3.21 -5.06
C MET A 14 5.21 4.07 -4.10
N ALA A 15 5.38 3.61 -2.85
CA ALA A 15 6.05 4.38 -1.81
C ALA A 15 7.57 4.33 -1.94
N LEU A 16 8.12 3.15 -2.26
CA LEU A 16 9.55 2.87 -2.17
C LEU A 16 10.22 2.52 -3.52
N SER A 17 9.43 2.33 -4.60
CA SER A 17 9.89 1.70 -5.84
C SER A 17 10.53 0.32 -5.59
N VAL A 18 9.98 -0.45 -4.64
CA VAL A 18 10.46 -1.80 -4.31
C VAL A 18 9.33 -2.81 -4.51
N ASP A 19 9.58 -3.78 -5.39
CA ASP A 19 8.75 -4.98 -5.48
C ASP A 19 9.22 -6.02 -4.44
N LEU A 20 8.35 -6.33 -3.48
CA LEU A 20 8.59 -7.34 -2.47
C LEU A 20 8.42 -8.76 -3.03
N GLY A 21 7.66 -8.93 -4.11
CA GLY A 21 7.37 -10.22 -4.73
C GLY A 21 6.61 -11.17 -3.81
N SER A 22 5.70 -10.65 -2.97
CA SER A 22 4.91 -11.46 -2.03
C SER A 22 3.86 -12.33 -2.74
N LEU A 23 3.51 -11.97 -3.98
CA LEU A 23 2.60 -12.68 -4.87
C LEU A 23 3.26 -13.68 -5.83
N LYS A 24 4.57 -13.97 -5.69
CA LYS A 24 5.21 -15.04 -6.47
C LYS A 24 4.46 -16.37 -6.24
N PRO A 25 4.41 -17.30 -7.22
CA PRO A 25 3.66 -18.56 -7.08
C PRO A 25 4.06 -19.40 -5.85
N SER A 26 5.27 -19.24 -5.35
CA SER A 26 5.77 -19.86 -4.11
C SER A 26 5.20 -19.25 -2.82
N LEU A 27 4.43 -18.16 -2.90
CA LEU A 27 3.86 -17.38 -1.81
C LEU A 27 4.84 -17.20 -0.63
N PRO A 28 6.03 -16.63 -0.89
CA PRO A 28 7.09 -16.60 0.10
C PRO A 28 6.66 -15.82 1.34
N ALA A 29 7.14 -16.26 2.50
CA ALA A 29 7.02 -15.51 3.73
C ALA A 29 8.04 -14.39 3.75
N ILE A 30 7.58 -13.15 3.61
CA ILE A 30 8.46 -11.98 3.65
C ILE A 30 8.65 -11.55 5.10
N PRO A 31 9.90 -11.52 5.62
CA PRO A 31 10.16 -11.12 7.01
C PRO A 31 9.55 -9.75 7.34
N PHE A 32 9.70 -8.78 6.45
CA PHE A 32 9.10 -7.45 6.58
C PHE A 32 7.57 -7.50 6.80
N SER A 33 6.84 -8.29 5.99
CA SER A 33 5.37 -8.43 6.12
C SER A 33 4.98 -8.99 7.48
N ARG A 34 5.70 -10.01 7.96
CA ARG A 34 5.44 -10.61 9.29
C ARG A 34 5.74 -9.63 10.42
N SER A 35 6.87 -8.93 10.36
CA SER A 35 7.21 -7.90 11.35
C SER A 35 6.18 -6.77 11.34
N PHE A 36 5.66 -6.40 10.16
CA PHE A 36 4.63 -5.39 10.03
C PHE A 36 3.30 -5.84 10.66
N GLU A 37 2.83 -7.05 10.35
CA GLU A 37 1.63 -7.65 10.95
C GLU A 37 1.74 -7.75 12.47
N ASP A 38 2.87 -8.26 12.97
CA ASP A 38 3.14 -8.34 14.40
C ASP A 38 3.11 -6.95 15.06
N ALA A 39 3.66 -5.93 14.39
CA ALA A 39 3.68 -4.57 14.92
C ALA A 39 2.25 -4.00 14.99
N THR A 40 1.43 -4.20 13.95
CA THR A 40 0.04 -3.74 13.93
C THR A 40 -0.80 -4.48 14.96
N GLU A 41 -0.74 -5.81 15.01
CA GLU A 41 -1.51 -6.63 15.96
C GLU A 41 -1.21 -6.25 17.41
N MET A 42 0.07 -6.17 17.77
CA MET A 42 0.48 -5.81 19.14
C MET A 42 0.15 -4.35 19.46
N SER A 43 0.15 -3.46 18.46
CA SER A 43 -0.33 -2.09 18.65
C SER A 43 -1.83 -2.04 18.90
N THR A 44 -2.63 -2.85 18.19
CA THR A 44 -4.07 -2.97 18.42
C THR A 44 -4.38 -3.50 19.82
N LEU A 45 -3.59 -4.45 20.33
CA LEU A 45 -3.75 -4.95 21.71
C LEU A 45 -3.61 -3.85 22.77
N ARG A 46 -2.87 -2.76 22.50
CA ARG A 46 -2.78 -1.63 23.45
C ARG A 46 -4.10 -0.88 23.61
N PHE A 47 -4.98 -0.91 22.61
CA PHE A 47 -6.32 -0.32 22.73
C PHE A 47 -7.27 -1.19 23.56
N LEU A 48 -6.99 -2.49 23.66
CA LEU A 48 -7.78 -3.43 24.46
C LEU A 48 -7.28 -3.55 25.92
N MET A 49 -6.00 -3.25 26.16
CA MET A 49 -5.39 -3.36 27.49
C MET A 49 -5.40 -2.03 28.26
N PRO A 50 -5.62 -2.05 29.59
CA PRO A 50 -5.49 -0.85 30.42
C PRO A 50 -4.08 -0.23 30.33
N THR A 51 -4.01 1.10 30.34
CA THR A 51 -2.75 1.84 30.12
C THR A 51 -1.64 1.51 31.10
N ALA A 52 -1.98 1.21 32.35
CA ALA A 52 -1.01 0.78 33.36
C ALA A 52 -0.37 -0.58 33.02
N VAL A 53 -1.15 -1.53 32.50
CA VAL A 53 -0.69 -2.91 32.24
C VAL A 53 0.33 -2.93 31.11
N TRP A 54 -0.01 -2.35 29.95
CA TRP A 54 0.92 -2.38 28.82
C TRP A 54 2.15 -1.48 29.06
N LYS A 55 2.04 -0.37 29.81
CA LYS A 55 3.21 0.43 30.21
C LYS A 55 4.16 -0.35 31.12
N MET A 56 3.63 -1.14 32.06
CA MET A 56 4.46 -2.04 32.88
C MET A 56 5.14 -3.11 32.02
N MET A 57 4.41 -3.77 31.13
CA MET A 57 4.99 -4.77 30.22
C MET A 57 6.09 -4.17 29.32
N ARG A 58 5.90 -2.92 28.85
CA ARG A 58 6.89 -2.17 28.08
C ARG A 58 8.13 -1.84 28.91
N PHE A 59 7.95 -1.45 30.17
CA PHE A 59 9.05 -1.14 31.08
C PHE A 59 9.92 -2.37 31.36
N PHE A 60 9.29 -3.52 31.63
CA PHE A 60 10.00 -4.78 31.90
C PHE A 60 10.44 -5.54 30.64
N ASP A 61 10.14 -5.06 29.43
CA ASP A 61 10.41 -5.74 28.15
C ASP A 61 9.82 -7.17 28.11
N LEU A 62 8.54 -7.31 28.49
CA LEU A 62 7.87 -8.60 28.58
C LEU A 62 6.73 -8.74 27.58
N GLY A 63 6.49 -9.99 27.16
CA GLY A 63 5.29 -10.38 26.42
C GLY A 63 5.07 -9.61 25.09
N PRO A 64 3.84 -9.14 24.81
CA PRO A 64 3.47 -8.42 23.59
C PRO A 64 4.35 -7.20 23.30
N GLU A 65 4.73 -6.44 24.34
CA GLU A 65 5.53 -5.22 24.19
C GLU A 65 6.96 -5.49 23.73
N ARG A 66 7.55 -6.61 24.16
CA ARG A 66 8.86 -7.07 23.68
C ARG A 66 8.81 -7.43 22.20
N ARG A 67 7.75 -8.15 21.79
CA ARG A 67 7.53 -8.53 20.39
C ARG A 67 7.35 -7.27 19.54
N LEU A 68 6.48 -6.35 19.98
CA LEU A 68 6.26 -5.07 19.31
C LEU A 68 7.56 -4.27 19.13
N ARG A 69 8.39 -4.15 20.17
CA ARG A 69 9.68 -3.45 20.07
C ARG A 69 10.62 -4.06 19.02
N ARG A 70 10.67 -5.40 18.94
CA ARG A 70 11.47 -6.11 17.93
C ARG A 70 10.91 -5.91 16.53
N SER A 71 9.61 -6.05 16.38
CA SER A 71 8.90 -5.92 15.11
C SER A 71 9.02 -4.50 14.54
N VAL A 72 8.82 -3.47 15.38
CA VAL A 72 9.03 -2.06 14.99
C VAL A 72 10.47 -1.82 14.54
N ARG A 73 11.45 -2.37 15.26
CA ARG A 73 12.85 -2.25 14.86
C ARG A 73 13.13 -2.86 13.49
N GLN A 74 12.62 -4.07 13.23
CA GLN A 74 12.79 -4.74 11.93
C GLN A 74 12.14 -3.96 10.78
N VAL A 75 10.95 -3.40 11.01
CA VAL A 75 10.27 -2.52 10.05
C VAL A 75 11.10 -1.27 9.78
N GLN A 76 11.59 -0.60 10.83
CA GLN A 76 12.42 0.60 10.71
C GLN A 76 13.75 0.32 9.99
N GLU A 77 14.42 -0.79 10.31
CA GLU A 77 15.67 -1.21 9.67
C GLU A 77 15.48 -1.50 8.18
N PHE A 78 14.39 -2.19 7.80
CA PHE A 78 14.06 -2.44 6.40
C PHE A 78 13.86 -1.13 5.62
N VAL A 79 13.00 -0.25 6.13
CA VAL A 79 12.70 1.03 5.46
C VAL A 79 13.94 1.92 5.39
N ALA A 80 14.73 2.00 6.47
CA ALA A 80 15.98 2.75 6.49
C ALA A 80 17.00 2.21 5.45
N GLY A 81 17.09 0.88 5.29
CA GLY A 81 17.93 0.26 4.28
C GLY A 81 17.52 0.64 2.85
N VAL A 82 16.21 0.68 2.58
CA VAL A 82 15.67 1.11 1.28
C VAL A 82 15.95 2.59 1.02
N ILE A 83 15.75 3.46 2.01
CA ILE A 83 16.04 4.90 1.92
C ILE A 83 17.54 5.13 1.65
N ALA A 84 18.42 4.41 2.36
CA ALA A 84 19.86 4.52 2.18
C ALA A 84 20.30 4.07 0.77
N ALA A 85 19.74 2.95 0.27
CA ALA A 85 19.97 2.49 -1.09
C ALA A 85 19.52 3.54 -2.12
N ARG A 86 18.33 4.11 -1.92
CA ARG A 86 17.76 5.16 -2.78
C ARG A 86 18.64 6.42 -2.85
N LYS A 87 19.13 6.90 -1.71
CA LYS A 87 20.07 8.05 -1.68
C LYS A 87 21.36 7.76 -2.43
N LYS A 88 21.85 6.53 -2.36
CA LYS A 88 23.06 6.10 -3.08
C LYS A 88 22.83 6.06 -4.59
N GLU A 89 21.66 5.62 -5.05
CA GLU A 89 21.28 5.69 -6.48
C GLU A 89 21.20 7.14 -6.96
N LEU A 90 20.50 8.01 -6.22
CA LEU A 90 20.34 9.43 -6.56
C LEU A 90 21.69 10.17 -6.65
N SER A 91 22.61 9.92 -5.72
CA SER A 91 23.95 10.52 -5.74
C SER A 91 24.82 10.05 -6.91
N ARG A 92 24.50 8.91 -7.53
CA ARG A 92 25.13 8.40 -8.75
C ARG A 92 24.49 8.92 -10.03
N GLY A 93 23.42 9.71 -9.93
CA GLY A 93 22.61 10.13 -11.08
C GLY A 93 21.71 9.02 -11.63
N GLU A 94 21.64 7.87 -10.96
CA GLU A 94 20.78 6.75 -11.31
C GLU A 94 19.38 6.96 -10.69
N GLY A 95 18.31 6.85 -11.47
CA GLY A 95 16.94 6.96 -10.96
C GLY A 95 16.38 8.39 -10.80
N ALA A 96 16.98 9.38 -11.47
CA ALA A 96 16.44 10.75 -11.53
C ALA A 96 15.01 10.82 -12.13
N GLU A 97 14.62 9.84 -12.92
CA GLU A 97 13.30 9.74 -13.55
C GLU A 97 12.24 9.06 -12.66
N ARG A 98 12.64 8.43 -11.53
CA ARG A 98 11.67 7.75 -10.65
C ARG A 98 10.83 8.75 -9.86
N THR A 99 9.54 8.47 -9.82
CA THR A 99 8.50 9.30 -9.19
C THR A 99 7.81 8.56 -8.03
N ASP A 100 8.55 7.76 -7.25
CA ASP A 100 8.04 7.23 -5.99
C ASP A 100 7.96 8.29 -4.89
N LEU A 101 7.11 8.03 -3.89
CA LEU A 101 6.87 8.96 -2.78
C LEU A 101 8.17 9.34 -2.08
N VAL A 102 9.06 8.39 -1.81
CA VAL A 102 10.36 8.68 -1.19
C VAL A 102 11.18 9.64 -2.04
N SER A 103 11.27 9.40 -3.34
CA SER A 103 11.99 10.28 -4.27
C SER A 103 11.37 11.68 -4.34
N ILE A 104 10.04 11.79 -4.27
CA ILE A 104 9.33 13.08 -4.20
C ILE A 104 9.71 13.81 -2.90
N PHE A 105 9.62 13.16 -1.75
CA PHE A 105 9.94 13.78 -0.46
C PHE A 105 11.44 14.07 -0.31
N MET A 106 12.34 13.30 -0.91
CA MET A 106 13.78 13.61 -0.94
C MET A 106 14.09 14.88 -1.75
N ARG A 107 13.29 15.16 -2.79
CA ARG A 107 13.41 16.38 -3.61
C ARG A 107 12.72 17.58 -2.98
N ALA A 108 11.64 17.33 -2.24
CA ALA A 108 10.95 18.35 -1.47
C ALA A 108 11.89 18.99 -0.44
N ARG A 109 11.54 20.21 -0.04
CA ARG A 109 12.18 20.95 1.04
C ARG A 109 11.11 21.25 2.09
N ASP A 110 11.53 21.31 3.34
CA ASP A 110 10.67 21.76 4.42
C ASP A 110 10.41 23.28 4.34
N GLU A 111 9.64 23.79 5.30
CA GLU A 111 9.25 25.21 5.38
C GLU A 111 10.46 26.15 5.50
N ASP A 112 11.58 25.64 6.02
CA ASP A 112 12.85 26.36 6.19
C ASP A 112 13.81 26.16 5.00
N GLY A 113 13.37 25.48 3.94
CA GLY A 113 14.17 25.20 2.75
C GLY A 113 15.22 24.10 2.91
N GLN A 114 15.18 23.33 4.00
CA GLN A 114 16.11 22.24 4.29
C GLN A 114 15.61 20.89 3.74
N PRO A 115 16.52 19.94 3.46
CA PRO A 115 16.13 18.59 3.10
C PRO A 115 15.51 17.86 4.30
N HIS A 116 14.49 17.05 4.04
CA HIS A 116 13.87 16.23 5.08
C HIS A 116 14.85 15.23 5.72
N SER A 117 14.69 15.00 7.02
CA SER A 117 15.49 14.03 7.77
C SER A 117 15.15 12.59 7.39
N ASP A 118 16.12 11.68 7.59
CA ASP A 118 15.95 10.24 7.33
C ASP A 118 14.85 9.64 8.21
N GLU A 119 14.71 10.16 9.43
CA GLU A 119 13.63 9.82 10.35
C GLU A 119 12.27 10.20 9.77
N PHE A 120 12.13 11.43 9.27
CA PHE A 120 10.89 11.88 8.63
C PHE A 120 10.54 11.01 7.42
N LEU A 121 11.50 10.77 6.53
CA LEU A 121 11.30 9.92 5.34
C LEU A 121 10.86 8.51 5.73
N ARG A 122 11.50 7.92 6.75
CA ARG A 122 11.17 6.59 7.27
C ARG A 122 9.76 6.55 7.83
N ASP A 123 9.41 7.50 8.70
CA ASP A 123 8.12 7.52 9.38
C ASP A 123 6.98 7.78 8.39
N MET A 124 7.23 8.61 7.37
CA MET A 124 6.33 8.81 6.24
C MET A 124 6.09 7.52 5.46
N CYS A 125 7.15 6.79 5.11
CA CYS A 125 7.02 5.49 4.41
C CYS A 125 6.20 4.48 5.20
N ILE A 126 6.50 4.33 6.50
CA ILE A 126 5.77 3.42 7.38
C ILE A 126 4.29 3.83 7.44
N SER A 127 4.00 5.13 7.54
CA SER A 127 2.63 5.65 7.56
C SER A 127 1.88 5.35 6.26
N PHE A 128 2.51 5.52 5.09
CA PHE A 128 1.90 5.17 3.81
C PHE A 128 1.64 3.66 3.68
N ILE A 129 2.59 2.82 4.09
CA ILE A 129 2.42 1.36 4.07
C ILE A 129 1.26 0.95 4.98
N LEU A 130 1.18 1.51 6.19
CA LEU A 130 0.08 1.26 7.13
C LEU A 130 -1.27 1.68 6.54
N ALA A 131 -1.34 2.90 6.00
CA ALA A 131 -2.56 3.46 5.46
C ALA A 131 -3.06 2.70 4.23
N GLY A 132 -2.16 2.33 3.32
CA GLY A 132 -2.54 1.74 2.04
C GLY A 132 -2.77 0.23 2.08
N ARG A 133 -1.97 -0.51 2.86
CA ARG A 133 -1.96 -1.97 2.84
C ARG A 133 -3.27 -2.58 3.35
N ASP A 134 -3.58 -2.33 4.61
CA ASP A 134 -4.66 -3.05 5.29
C ASP A 134 -6.03 -2.51 4.82
N THR A 135 -6.20 -1.19 4.73
CA THR A 135 -7.47 -0.57 4.30
C THR A 135 -7.89 -0.96 2.89
N SER A 136 -6.96 -0.94 1.93
CA SER A 136 -7.26 -1.29 0.54
C SER A 136 -7.52 -2.80 0.41
N SER A 137 -6.83 -3.63 1.20
CA SER A 137 -7.06 -5.09 1.17
C SER A 137 -8.46 -5.44 1.63
N VAL A 138 -8.96 -4.75 2.66
CA VAL A 138 -10.32 -4.91 3.20
C VAL A 138 -11.34 -4.38 2.20
N ALA A 139 -11.11 -3.19 1.62
CA ALA A 139 -11.98 -2.63 0.58
C ALA A 139 -12.13 -3.57 -0.62
N LEU A 140 -11.03 -4.11 -1.14
CA LEU A 140 -11.04 -5.06 -2.24
C LEU A 140 -11.73 -6.37 -1.88
N SER A 141 -11.55 -6.85 -0.64
CA SER A 141 -12.20 -8.07 -0.16
C SER A 141 -13.73 -7.92 -0.18
N TRP A 142 -14.25 -6.80 0.32
CA TRP A 142 -15.68 -6.50 0.27
C TRP A 142 -16.19 -6.25 -1.16
N PHE A 143 -15.38 -5.58 -1.98
CA PHE A 143 -15.72 -5.30 -3.37
C PHE A 143 -15.94 -6.61 -4.14
N PHE A 144 -14.97 -7.53 -4.13
CA PHE A 144 -15.10 -8.81 -4.82
C PHE A 144 -16.19 -9.70 -4.22
N TRP A 145 -16.41 -9.63 -2.91
CA TRP A 145 -17.52 -10.33 -2.28
C TRP A 145 -18.87 -9.82 -2.80
N LEU A 146 -19.06 -8.49 -2.89
CA LEU A 146 -20.27 -7.89 -3.44
C LEU A 146 -20.48 -8.21 -4.93
N LEU A 147 -19.41 -8.22 -5.73
CA LEU A 147 -19.50 -8.64 -7.14
C LEU A 147 -19.97 -10.08 -7.27
N GLY A 148 -19.43 -11.00 -6.46
CA GLY A 148 -19.86 -12.40 -6.45
C GLY A 148 -21.33 -12.61 -6.05
N GLN A 149 -21.93 -11.65 -5.35
CA GLN A 149 -23.37 -11.65 -5.04
C GLN A 149 -24.23 -10.94 -6.10
N ASN A 150 -23.62 -10.18 -7.02
CA ASN A 150 -24.32 -9.35 -8.00
C ASN A 150 -23.73 -9.53 -9.42
N PRO A 151 -24.00 -10.66 -10.11
CA PRO A 151 -23.42 -10.95 -11.42
C PRO A 151 -23.72 -9.88 -12.49
N ALA A 152 -24.92 -9.28 -12.45
CA ALA A 152 -25.29 -8.21 -13.37
C ALA A 152 -24.43 -6.94 -13.21
N VAL A 153 -23.88 -6.69 -12.02
CA VAL A 153 -22.94 -5.58 -11.77
C VAL A 153 -21.56 -5.94 -12.32
N GLU A 154 -21.10 -7.17 -12.09
CA GLU A 154 -19.85 -7.67 -12.66
C GLU A 154 -19.85 -7.59 -14.20
N GLU A 155 -20.90 -8.08 -14.85
CA GLU A 155 -21.05 -8.02 -16.32
C GLU A 155 -20.94 -6.59 -16.86
N ARG A 156 -21.55 -5.62 -16.17
CA ARG A 156 -21.48 -4.20 -16.56
C ARG A 156 -20.09 -3.61 -16.36
N ILE A 157 -19.39 -3.96 -15.28
CA ILE A 157 -18.00 -3.54 -15.05
C ILE A 157 -17.10 -4.10 -16.15
N VAL A 158 -17.23 -5.39 -16.47
CA VAL A 158 -16.45 -6.05 -17.52
C VAL A 158 -16.73 -5.41 -18.88
N ALA A 159 -18.00 -5.14 -19.21
CA ALA A 159 -18.38 -4.43 -20.43
C ALA A 159 -17.79 -3.02 -20.50
N GLU A 160 -17.80 -2.26 -19.40
CA GLU A 160 -17.19 -0.93 -19.32
C GLU A 160 -15.67 -1.00 -19.55
N ILE A 161 -14.98 -1.93 -18.89
CA ILE A 161 -13.53 -2.11 -19.05
C ILE A 161 -13.20 -2.43 -20.51
N HIS A 162 -13.92 -3.37 -21.15
CA HIS A 162 -13.72 -3.70 -22.56
C HIS A 162 -13.99 -2.53 -23.49
N TRP A 163 -15.02 -1.72 -23.20
CA TRP A 163 -15.34 -0.56 -24.02
C TRP A 163 -14.24 0.51 -23.93
N VAL A 164 -13.82 0.90 -22.73
CA VAL A 164 -12.74 1.90 -22.52
C VAL A 164 -11.43 1.43 -23.15
N VAL A 165 -11.10 0.15 -22.95
CA VAL A 165 -9.87 -0.44 -23.46
C VAL A 165 -9.91 -0.64 -24.98
N GLY A 166 -11.06 -0.97 -25.55
CA GLY A 166 -11.30 -1.06 -26.99
C GLY A 166 -11.30 0.29 -27.70
N GLU A 167 -11.88 1.33 -27.08
CA GLU A 167 -11.93 2.70 -27.62
C GLU A 167 -10.52 3.22 -27.88
N ARG A 168 -9.60 3.07 -26.92
CA ARG A 168 -8.18 3.46 -27.09
C ARG A 168 -7.51 2.77 -28.26
N ARG A 169 -7.81 1.48 -28.50
CA ARG A 169 -7.27 0.73 -29.65
C ARG A 169 -7.71 1.39 -30.97
N SER A 170 -8.97 1.82 -31.04
CA SER A 170 -9.51 2.48 -32.23
C SER A 170 -8.98 3.89 -32.46
N SER A 171 -8.71 4.65 -31.38
CA SER A 171 -8.26 6.05 -31.49
C SER A 171 -6.77 6.22 -31.73
N PHE A 172 -5.93 5.29 -31.27
CA PHE A 172 -4.47 5.44 -31.34
C PHE A 172 -3.77 4.61 -32.42
N GLY A 173 -4.48 3.74 -33.15
CA GLY A 173 -3.91 2.96 -34.26
C GLY A 173 -2.64 2.19 -33.90
N ARG A 174 -2.40 1.90 -32.60
CA ARG A 174 -1.24 1.14 -32.16
C ARG A 174 -1.47 -0.31 -32.54
N GLU A 175 -0.80 -0.72 -33.62
CA GLU A 175 -0.46 -2.10 -33.88
C GLU A 175 0.16 -2.72 -32.63
N GLU A 176 -0.14 -4.00 -32.47
CA GLU A 176 0.18 -4.85 -31.35
C GLU A 176 1.67 -4.76 -31.00
N ASP A 177 2.00 -4.08 -29.90
CA ASP A 177 3.18 -4.47 -29.12
C ASP A 177 2.81 -5.79 -28.43
N GLU A 178 2.98 -6.86 -29.20
CA GLU A 178 3.10 -8.22 -28.71
C GLU A 178 4.19 -8.25 -27.61
N VAL A 179 3.97 -9.05 -26.56
CA VAL A 179 4.88 -9.29 -25.42
C VAL A 179 4.76 -8.30 -24.24
N GLY A 180 3.54 -8.06 -23.78
CA GLY A 180 3.28 -7.50 -22.44
C GLY A 180 1.83 -7.08 -22.34
N GLY A 181 1.05 -7.71 -21.45
CA GLY A 181 -0.40 -7.55 -21.39
C GLY A 181 -0.88 -6.09 -21.43
N GLN A 182 -2.11 -5.88 -21.90
CA GLN A 182 -2.80 -4.60 -22.00
C GLN A 182 -2.59 -3.74 -20.74
N VAL A 183 -1.68 -2.75 -20.81
CA VAL A 183 -1.45 -1.85 -19.68
C VAL A 183 -2.55 -0.80 -19.69
N VAL A 184 -3.47 -0.89 -18.71
CA VAL A 184 -4.50 0.13 -18.49
C VAL A 184 -3.80 1.41 -18.00
N GLY A 185 -3.93 2.49 -18.76
CA GLY A 185 -3.37 3.80 -18.42
C GLY A 185 -4.25 4.58 -17.45
N VAL A 186 -3.68 5.64 -16.85
CA VAL A 186 -4.39 6.50 -15.89
C VAL A 186 -5.63 7.15 -16.50
N GLU A 187 -5.54 7.60 -17.75
CA GLU A 187 -6.68 8.21 -18.47
C GLU A 187 -7.82 7.23 -18.73
N ASP A 188 -7.51 5.93 -18.76
CA ASP A 188 -8.50 4.88 -18.98
C ASP A 188 -9.27 4.62 -17.69
N VAL A 189 -8.56 4.53 -16.57
CA VAL A 189 -9.18 4.39 -15.25
C VAL A 189 -10.13 5.56 -14.99
N ARG A 190 -9.81 6.77 -15.44
CA ARG A 190 -10.69 7.95 -15.31
C ARG A 190 -12.02 7.82 -16.06
N LYS A 191 -12.08 7.01 -17.12
CA LYS A 191 -13.29 6.75 -17.91
C LYS A 191 -14.16 5.62 -17.34
N MET A 192 -13.65 4.86 -16.38
CA MET A 192 -14.36 3.72 -15.77
C MET A 192 -15.32 4.19 -14.66
N HIS A 193 -16.37 4.90 -15.07
CA HIS A 193 -17.32 5.54 -14.15
C HIS A 193 -18.16 4.52 -13.36
N TYR A 194 -18.58 3.43 -13.99
CA TYR A 194 -19.37 2.38 -13.36
C TYR A 194 -18.55 1.58 -12.36
N LEU A 195 -17.30 1.24 -12.69
CA LEU A 195 -16.34 0.66 -11.74
C LEU A 195 -16.14 1.57 -10.54
N HIS A 196 -15.94 2.87 -10.77
CA HIS A 196 -15.79 3.84 -9.68
C HIS A 196 -17.03 3.91 -8.79
N ALA A 197 -18.23 3.89 -9.39
CA ALA A 197 -19.49 3.85 -8.65
C ALA A 197 -19.62 2.58 -7.80
N ALA A 198 -19.25 1.41 -8.34
CA ALA A 198 -19.30 0.13 -7.61
C ALA A 198 -18.31 0.08 -6.43
N ILE A 199 -17.09 0.61 -6.62
CA ILE A 199 -16.11 0.75 -5.53
C ILE A 199 -16.64 1.71 -4.47
N THR A 200 -17.20 2.85 -4.87
CA THR A 200 -17.76 3.84 -3.94
C THR A 200 -18.93 3.26 -3.14
N GLU A 201 -19.81 2.50 -3.79
CA GLU A 201 -20.91 1.81 -3.10
C GLU A 201 -20.42 0.75 -2.12
N THR A 202 -19.34 0.03 -2.48
CA THR A 202 -18.67 -0.89 -1.56
C THR A 202 -18.17 -0.16 -0.32
N LEU A 203 -17.50 0.99 -0.48
CA LEU A 203 -17.00 1.79 0.64
C LEU A 203 -18.12 2.41 1.48
N ARG A 204 -19.27 2.72 0.87
CA ARG A 204 -20.47 3.19 1.58
C ARG A 204 -21.06 2.12 2.48
N LEU A 205 -21.10 0.87 2.02
CA LEU A 205 -21.66 -0.28 2.75
C LEU A 205 -20.68 -0.87 3.77
N TYR A 206 -19.41 -0.98 3.38
CA TYR A 206 -18.34 -1.63 4.14
C TYR A 206 -17.09 -0.74 4.18
N PRO A 207 -17.12 0.36 4.94
CA PRO A 207 -15.96 1.23 5.09
C PRO A 207 -14.83 0.49 5.82
N PRO A 208 -13.60 0.42 5.26
CA PRO A 208 -12.47 -0.25 5.93
C PRO A 208 -12.09 0.35 7.28
N VAL A 209 -12.37 1.64 7.47
CA VAL A 209 -12.17 2.37 8.74
C VAL A 209 -13.51 2.94 9.17
N SER A 210 -14.23 2.17 10.00
CA SER A 210 -15.60 2.50 10.42
C SER A 210 -15.69 3.32 11.71
N ILE A 211 -14.59 3.42 12.46
CA ILE A 211 -14.52 4.13 13.75
C ILE A 211 -13.36 5.12 13.67
N ASP A 212 -13.67 6.41 13.80
CA ASP A 212 -12.67 7.45 14.02
C ASP A 212 -12.71 7.83 15.51
N HIS A 213 -11.58 7.69 16.20
CA HIS A 213 -11.44 8.04 17.62
C HIS A 213 -10.98 9.49 17.82
N LYS A 214 -11.22 10.38 16.85
CA LYS A 214 -11.01 11.82 17.04
C LYS A 214 -11.94 12.37 18.11
N GLU A 215 -11.42 12.42 19.33
CA GLU A 215 -11.77 13.36 20.40
C GLU A 215 -10.49 13.97 20.98
#